data_AF-A0A078MGK2-F1
#
_entry.id   AF-A0A078MGK2-F1
#
_cell.length_a   1.000
_cell.length_b   1.000
_cell.length_c   1.000
_cell.angle_alpha   90.00
_cell.angle_beta   90.00
_cell.angle_gamma   90.00
#
_symmetry.space_group_name_H-M   'P 1'
#
loop_
_entity.id
_entity.type
_entity.pdbx_description
1 polymer ?
#
loop_
_entity_poly.entity_id
_entity_poly.type
_entity_poly.pdbx_seq_one_letter_code
_entity_poly.pdbx_strand_id
1 'polypeptide(L)' 'MQLLGSRSRQAALDFIKAQSGVADLGYFETVHEGKPWFVVTQGAYPGRAQAQQGAAKLPEALRKLNPWPRSIGSIQQSLR' A
#
# COMPACT_ATOMS: atom_id res chain seq x y z
N MET A 1 2.92 -3.24 3.24
CA MET A 1 3.77 -2.67 2.15
C MET A 1 2.92 -1.78 1.26
N GLN A 2 3.43 -0.67 0.72
CA GLN A 2 2.64 0.23 -0.14
C GLN A 2 2.68 -0.18 -1.61
N LEU A 3 1.50 -0.25 -2.24
CA LEU A 3 1.32 -0.60 -3.66
C LEU A 3 0.94 0.61 -4.51
N LEU A 4 0.08 1.49 -3.98
CA LEU A 4 -0.43 2.67 -4.67
C LEU A 4 -0.56 3.81 -3.68
N GLY A 5 -0.34 5.03 -4.16
CA GLY A 5 -0.83 6.24 -3.51
C GLY A 5 -1.55 7.11 -4.53
N SER A 6 -2.70 7.66 -4.17
CA SER A 6 -3.53 8.46 -5.07
C SER A 6 -4.21 9.62 -4.35
N ARG A 7 -4.47 10.72 -5.07
CA ARG A 7 -5.33 11.82 -4.60
C ARG A 7 -6.82 11.48 -4.68
N SER A 8 -7.18 10.39 -5.35
CA SER A 8 -8.58 9.95 -5.52
C SER A 8 -8.87 8.72 -4.67
N ARG A 9 -9.85 8.83 -3.77
CA ARG A 9 -10.37 7.69 -3.00
C ARG A 9 -10.92 6.60 -3.92
N GLN A 10 -11.64 7.01 -4.97
CA GLN A 10 -12.23 6.09 -5.93
C GLN A 10 -11.15 5.28 -6.65
N ALA A 11 -10.06 5.91 -7.06
CA ALA A 11 -8.94 5.21 -7.70
C ALA A 11 -8.29 4.17 -6.76
N ALA A 12 -8.19 4.46 -5.46
CA ALA A 12 -7.69 3.50 -4.49
C ALA A 12 -8.64 2.30 -4.33
N LEU A 13 -9.95 2.55 -4.29
CA LEU A 13 -10.98 1.49 -4.21
C LEU A 13 -11.01 0.63 -5.47
N ASP A 14 -10.95 1.24 -6.64
CA ASP A 14 -10.96 0.53 -7.93
C ASP A 14 -9.68 -0.30 -8.10
N PHE A 15 -8.54 0.21 -7.65
CA PHE A 15 -7.31 -0.56 -7.60
C PHE A 15 -7.46 -1.83 -6.75
N ILE A 16 -8.02 -1.73 -5.53
CA ILE A 16 -8.26 -2.91 -4.68
C ILE A 16 -9.18 -3.91 -5.36
N LYS A 17 -10.28 -3.44 -5.96
CA LYS A 17 -11.22 -4.32 -6.69
C LYS A 17 -10.56 -5.03 -7.87
N ALA A 18 -9.66 -4.36 -8.58
CA ALA A 18 -8.94 -4.92 -9.72
C ALA A 18 -7.91 -6.00 -9.33
N GLN A 19 -7.51 -6.06 -8.05
CA GLN A 19 -6.57 -7.06 -7.54
C GLN A 19 -7.28 -8.24 -6.86
N SER A 20 -8.41 -8.70 -7.42
CA SER A 20 -9.14 -9.85 -6.92
C SER A 20 -8.22 -11.08 -6.86
N GLY A 21 -8.06 -11.66 -5.66
CA GLY A 21 -7.14 -12.78 -5.40
C GLY A 21 -5.84 -12.42 -4.68
N VAL A 22 -5.56 -11.14 -4.44
CA VAL A 22 -4.46 -10.71 -3.57
C VAL A 22 -4.97 -10.53 -2.14
N ALA A 23 -4.45 -11.33 -1.22
CA ALA A 23 -4.82 -11.27 0.20
C ALA A 23 -4.21 -10.05 0.91
N ASP A 24 -4.83 -9.67 2.02
CA ASP A 24 -4.39 -8.60 2.93
C ASP A 24 -4.23 -7.23 2.26
N LEU A 25 -5.08 -6.93 1.28
CA LEU A 25 -5.20 -5.58 0.73
C LEU A 25 -6.07 -4.70 1.61
N GLY A 26 -5.58 -3.48 1.88
CA GLY A 26 -6.33 -2.44 2.56
C GLY A 26 -5.87 -1.07 2.10
N TYR A 27 -6.65 -0.04 2.41
CA TYR A 27 -6.23 1.34 2.22
C TYR A 27 -6.49 2.16 3.46
N PHE A 28 -5.78 3.27 3.57
CA PHE A 28 -6.06 4.31 4.55
C PHE A 28 -5.94 5.69 3.88
N GLU A 29 -6.59 6.67 4.48
CA GLU A 29 -6.47 8.08 4.13
C GLU A 29 -5.43 8.74 5.03
N THR A 30 -4.60 9.59 4.46
CA THR A 30 -3.60 10.41 5.14
C THR A 30 -3.48 11.75 4.41
N VAL A 31 -2.60 12.63 4.87
CA VAL A 31 -2.33 13.92 4.23
C VAL A 31 -0.94 13.89 3.60
N HIS A 32 -0.86 14.29 2.34
CA HIS A 32 0.40 14.56 1.64
C HIS A 32 0.35 15.98 1.10
N GLU A 33 1.32 16.83 1.44
CA GLU A 33 1.36 18.24 0.98
C GLU A 33 0.05 19.01 1.23
N GLY A 34 -0.54 18.84 2.42
CA GLY A 34 -1.78 19.55 2.82
C GLY A 34 -3.06 19.09 2.10
N LYS A 35 -3.01 18.01 1.31
CA LYS A 35 -4.17 17.46 0.61
C LYS A 35 -4.38 15.98 0.98
N PRO A 36 -5.63 15.46 0.90
CA PRO A 36 -5.91 14.05 1.10
C PRO A 36 -5.07 13.15 0.19
N TRP A 37 -4.68 12.00 0.73
CA TRP A 37 -3.86 11.00 0.07
C TRP A 37 -4.30 9.61 0.50
N PHE A 38 -4.68 8.80 -0.47
CA PHE A 38 -5.20 7.46 -0.26
C PHE A 38 -4.12 6.46 -0.61
N VAL A 39 -3.67 5.71 0.39
CA VAL A 39 -2.57 4.76 0.24
C VAL A 39 -3.13 3.34 0.29
N VAL A 40 -2.90 2.56 -0.77
CA VAL A 40 -3.20 1.13 -0.78
C VAL A 40 -1.98 0.37 -0.32
N THR A 41 -2.19 -0.53 0.63
CA THR A 41 -1.18 -1.41 1.19
C THR A 41 -1.57 -2.87 1.09
N GLN A 42 -0.55 -3.73 1.03
CA GLN A 42 -0.68 -5.18 1.11
C GLN A 42 0.14 -5.70 2.29
N GLY A 43 -0.51 -6.45 3.18
CA GLY A 43 0.10 -7.17 4.29
C GLY A 43 0.73 -6.29 5.39
N ALA A 44 0.93 -6.89 6.55
CA ALA A 44 1.72 -6.35 7.65
C ALA A 44 2.99 -7.19 7.81
N TYR A 45 4.15 -6.54 7.71
CA TYR A 45 5.44 -7.23 7.75
C TYR A 45 6.22 -6.80 9.01
N PRO A 46 6.77 -7.74 9.80
CA PRO A 46 7.52 -7.43 11.01
C PRO A 46 8.81 -6.62 10.76
N GLY A 47 9.33 -6.66 9.54
CA GLY A 47 10.59 -6.01 9.18
C GLY A 47 10.79 -5.89 7.67
N ARG A 48 11.86 -5.17 7.28
CA ARG A 48 12.20 -4.89 5.87
C ARG A 48 12.44 -6.18 5.08
N ALA A 49 13.12 -7.16 5.65
CA ALA A 49 13.41 -8.43 4.99
C ALA A 49 12.12 -9.21 4.67
N GLN A 50 11.18 -9.27 5.61
CA GLN A 50 9.88 -9.91 5.40
C GLN A 50 9.04 -9.14 4.37
N ALA A 51 9.09 -7.81 4.38
CA ALA A 51 8.45 -7.00 3.35
C ALA A 51 9.02 -7.26 1.94
N GLN A 52 10.34 -7.40 1.82
CA GLN A 52 10.98 -7.76 0.54
C GLN A 52 10.59 -9.15 0.06
N GLN A 53 10.54 -10.13 0.97
CA GLN A 53 10.05 -11.48 0.64
C GLN A 53 8.58 -11.46 0.24
N GLY A 54 7.75 -10.66 0.93
CA GLY A 54 6.36 -10.43 0.57
C GLY A 54 6.23 -9.82 -0.83
N ALA A 55 7.09 -8.87 -1.18
CA ALA A 55 7.11 -8.25 -2.50
C ALA A 55 7.38 -9.28 -3.60
N ALA A 56 8.31 -10.21 -3.36
CA ALA A 56 8.63 -11.27 -4.30
C ALA A 56 7.46 -12.24 -4.54
N LYS A 57 6.55 -12.39 -3.57
CA LYS A 57 5.35 -13.26 -3.66
C LYS A 57 4.16 -12.59 -4.35
N LEU A 58 4.24 -11.29 -4.63
CA LEU A 58 3.17 -10.59 -5.34
C LEU A 58 3.09 -11.04 -6.81
N PRO A 59 1.87 -11.01 -7.41
CA PRO A 59 1.71 -11.13 -8.85
C PRO A 59 2.65 -10.18 -9.62
N GLU A 60 3.10 -10.59 -10.80
CA GLU A 60 4.08 -9.84 -11.59
C GLU A 60 3.63 -8.39 -11.85
N ALA A 61 2.35 -8.19 -12.14
CA ALA A 61 1.77 -6.86 -12.33
C ALA A 61 1.99 -5.93 -11.11
N LEU A 62 1.87 -6.45 -9.90
CA LEU A 62 2.09 -5.69 -8.66
C LEU A 62 3.57 -5.51 -8.35
N ARG A 63 4.42 -6.49 -8.68
CA ARG A 63 5.88 -6.35 -8.56
C ARG A 63 6.41 -5.23 -9.45
N LYS A 64 5.86 -5.06 -10.65
CA LYS A 64 6.21 -3.98 -11.59
C LYS A 64 5.87 -2.58 -11.09
N LEU A 65 5.00 -2.45 -10.08
CA LEU A 65 4.73 -1.16 -9.42
C LEU A 65 5.85 -0.74 -8.47
N ASN A 66 6.93 -1.53 -8.35
CA ASN A 66 8.04 -1.30 -7.43
C ASN A 66 7.55 -0.98 -6.01
N PRO A 67 6.84 -1.94 -5.37
CA PRO A 67 6.17 -1.70 -4.10
C PRO A 67 7.16 -1.28 -3.02
N TRP A 68 6.85 -0.18 -2.34
CA TRP A 68 7.75 0.45 -1.38
C TRP A 68 7.48 -0.05 0.05
N PRO A 69 8.51 -0.51 0.79
CA PRO A 69 8.36 -0.85 2.19
C PRO A 69 8.05 0.41 3.02
N ARG A 70 6.83 0.48 3.57
CA ARG A 70 6.42 1.48 4.56
C ARG A 70 6.41 0.85 5.94
N SER A 71 7.04 1.49 6.92
CA SER A 71 6.96 1.08 8.32
C SER A 71 5.60 1.49 8.91
N ILE A 72 5.09 0.68 9.84
CA ILE A 72 3.83 0.98 10.55
C ILE A 72 3.96 2.29 11.34
N GLY A 73 5.13 2.56 11.94
CA GLY A 73 5.38 3.82 12.65
C GLY A 73 5.24 5.05 11.74
N SER A 74 5.72 4.98 10.50
CA SER A 74 5.56 6.08 9.52
C SER A 74 4.09 6.27 9.12
N ILE A 75 3.33 5.17 8.99
CA ILE A 75 1.88 5.24 8.72
C ILE A 75 1.15 5.89 9.91
N GLN A 76 1.46 5.49 11.15
CA GLN A 76 0.83 6.07 12.34
C GLN A 76 1.12 7.57 12.49
N GLN A 77 2.33 8.01 12.15
CA GLN A 77 2.68 9.43 12.16
C GLN A 77 1.89 10.23 11.12
N SER A 78 1.58 9.64 9.97
CA SER A 78 0.85 10.33 8.90
C SER A 78 -0.68 10.36 9.11
N LEU A 79 -1.19 9.61 10.09
CA LEU A 79 -2.61 9.62 10.48
C LEU A 79 -2.95 10.65 11.56
N ARG A 80 -1.96 11.40 12.06
CA ARG A 80 -2.13 12.47 13.06
C ARG A 80 -2.48 13.79 12.38
#